data_AF-A0A1J5G4H7-F1
#
_entry.id   AF-A0A1J5G4H7-F1
#
_cell.length_a   1.000
_cell.length_b   1.000
_cell.length_c   1.000
_cell.angle_alpha   90.00
_cell.angle_beta   90.00
_cell.angle_gamma   90.00
#
_symmetry.space_group_name_H-M   'P 1'
#
loop_
_entity.id
_entity.type
_entity.pdbx_description
1 polymer ?
#
loop_
_entity_poly.entity_id
_entity_poly.type
_entity_poly.pdbx_seq_one_letter_code
_entity_poly.pdbx_strand_id
1 'polypeptide(L)'
;MFAALIISCSDPEPLISPTHFNRVPRPVNITALSDTTVTGKFKITLNWSVNSEENLKDFSILRAFQIKKTNQVTFNATTLNYTKTTYVDSAIINFSDTLWVYYYVQPRGKDSFIGQNSDTLKITLIK
;
A
#
# COMPACT_ATOMS: atom_id res chain seq x y z
N MET A 1 3.15 -41.01 -49.02
CA MET A 1 2.63 -41.05 -47.63
C MET A 1 3.70 -40.41 -46.76
N PHE A 2 3.47 -39.19 -46.25
CA PHE A 2 4.46 -38.42 -45.50
C PHE A 2 3.99 -38.35 -44.05
N ALA A 3 4.82 -38.80 -43.11
CA ALA A 3 4.54 -38.70 -41.67
C ALA A 3 5.38 -37.56 -41.09
N ALA A 4 4.73 -36.62 -40.41
CA ALA A 4 5.40 -35.56 -39.67
C ALA A 4 5.47 -35.94 -38.19
N LEU A 5 6.69 -35.96 -37.64
CA LEU A 5 6.95 -36.15 -36.22
C LEU A 5 6.90 -34.78 -35.54
N ILE A 6 5.89 -34.54 -34.69
CA ILE A 6 5.83 -33.32 -33.87
C ILE A 6 6.50 -33.64 -32.53
N ILE A 7 7.72 -33.14 -32.35
CA ILE A 7 8.43 -33.22 -31.07
C ILE A 7 7.85 -32.10 -30.18
N SER A 8 7.13 -32.48 -29.14
CA SER A 8 6.66 -31.57 -28.10
C SER A 8 7.86 -30.93 -27.41
N CYS A 9 7.88 -29.60 -27.34
CA CYS A 9 8.83 -28.86 -26.50
C CYS A 9 8.51 -29.17 -25.03
N SER A 10 9.54 -29.36 -24.19
CA SER A 10 9.35 -29.47 -22.74
C SER A 10 8.79 -28.16 -22.18
N ASP A 11 7.97 -28.25 -21.12
CA ASP A 11 7.45 -27.07 -20.43
C ASP A 11 8.58 -26.10 -20.04
N PRO A 12 8.38 -24.77 -20.15
CA PRO A 12 9.38 -23.79 -19.76
C PRO A 12 9.70 -23.92 -18.26
N GLU A 13 10.98 -23.88 -17.92
CA GLU A 13 11.40 -23.87 -16.51
C GLU A 13 10.78 -22.69 -15.77
N PRO A 14 10.24 -22.91 -14.54
CA PRO A 14 9.68 -21.82 -13.77
C PRO A 14 10.78 -20.80 -13.44
N LEU A 15 10.52 -19.54 -13.73
CA LEU A 15 11.42 -18.46 -13.36
C LEU A 15 11.65 -18.46 -11.85
N ILE A 16 12.92 -18.36 -11.43
CA ILE A 16 13.30 -18.18 -10.03
C ILE A 16 12.66 -16.86 -9.57
N SER A 17 11.58 -16.93 -8.80
CA SER A 17 10.99 -15.74 -8.21
C SER A 17 11.96 -15.16 -7.18
N PRO A 18 12.20 -13.83 -7.15
CA PRO A 18 13.10 -13.23 -6.17
C PRO A 18 12.65 -13.63 -4.76
N THR A 19 13.50 -14.36 -4.04
CA THR A 19 13.24 -14.83 -2.65
C THR A 19 13.06 -13.69 -1.66
N HIS A 20 13.31 -12.45 -2.10
CA HIS A 20 13.30 -11.28 -1.26
C HIS A 20 11.90 -10.82 -0.84
N PHE A 21 10.87 -10.94 -1.69
CA PHE A 21 9.56 -10.34 -1.39
C PHE A 21 8.85 -10.94 -0.16
N ASN A 22 9.15 -12.20 0.17
CA ASN A 22 8.59 -12.89 1.34
C ASN A 22 9.48 -12.77 2.59
N ARG A 23 10.65 -12.11 2.48
CA ARG A 23 11.61 -11.98 3.58
C ARG A 23 11.17 -10.91 4.59
N VAL A 24 10.46 -9.89 4.14
CA VAL A 24 9.94 -8.82 4.98
C VAL A 24 8.43 -9.03 5.14
N PRO A 25 7.91 -9.14 6.38
CA PRO A 25 6.48 -9.37 6.62
C PRO A 25 5.59 -8.34 5.93
N ARG A 26 4.57 -8.83 5.20
CA ARG A 26 3.63 -8.00 4.45
C ARG A 26 2.57 -7.41 5.39
N PRO A 27 2.28 -6.10 5.32
CA PRO A 27 1.11 -5.52 5.95
C PRO A 27 -0.16 -6.00 5.26
N VAL A 28 -1.11 -6.49 6.04
CA VAL A 28 -2.39 -7.04 5.58
C VAL A 28 -3.54 -6.42 6.35
N ASN A 29 -4.78 -6.65 5.87
CA ASN A 29 -6.01 -6.18 6.52
C ASN A 29 -6.00 -4.67 6.79
N ILE A 30 -5.53 -3.88 5.81
CA ILE A 30 -5.52 -2.42 5.93
C ILE A 30 -6.97 -1.90 6.01
N THR A 31 -7.24 -1.09 7.02
CA THR A 31 -8.55 -0.48 7.28
C THR A 31 -8.38 0.98 7.66
N ALA A 32 -9.45 1.76 7.57
CA ALA A 32 -9.44 3.14 7.99
C ALA A 32 -10.75 3.57 8.64
N LEU A 33 -10.63 4.53 9.55
CA LEU A 33 -11.74 5.31 10.09
C LEU A 33 -11.50 6.78 9.78
N SER A 34 -12.47 7.43 9.15
CA SER A 34 -12.48 8.87 8.92
C SER A 34 -13.30 9.58 10.00
N ASP A 35 -12.79 10.68 10.50
CA ASP A 35 -13.38 11.51 11.55
C ASP A 35 -13.07 12.99 11.28
N THR A 36 -13.64 13.91 12.06
CA THR A 36 -13.31 15.34 12.02
C THR A 36 -12.70 15.80 13.34
N THR A 37 -11.71 16.69 13.25
CA THR A 37 -11.14 17.36 14.43
C THR A 37 -12.11 18.41 14.97
N VAL A 38 -11.85 18.91 16.18
CA VAL A 38 -12.60 20.04 16.77
C VAL A 38 -12.60 21.31 15.88
N THR A 39 -11.63 21.43 14.98
CA THR A 39 -11.53 22.53 14.00
C THR A 39 -12.24 22.24 12.66
N GLY A 40 -12.95 21.12 12.56
CA GLY A 40 -13.68 20.69 11.35
C GLY A 40 -12.79 20.09 10.25
N LYS A 41 -11.48 19.93 10.48
CA LYS A 41 -10.57 19.25 9.52
C LYS A 41 -10.75 17.74 9.56
N PHE A 42 -10.69 17.09 8.41
CA PHE A 42 -10.70 15.63 8.32
C PHE A 42 -9.44 15.01 8.95
N LYS A 43 -9.65 13.89 9.63
CA LYS A 43 -8.63 13.04 10.23
C LYS A 43 -8.90 11.60 9.81
N ILE A 44 -7.89 10.87 9.37
CA ILE A 44 -8.00 9.46 8.98
C ILE A 44 -7.10 8.63 9.88
N THR A 45 -7.66 7.64 10.55
CA THR A 45 -6.89 6.66 11.33
C THR A 45 -6.79 5.37 10.52
N LEU A 46 -5.58 5.02 10.08
CA LEU A 46 -5.27 3.76 9.42
C LEU A 46 -4.89 2.72 10.45
N ASN A 47 -5.30 1.47 10.21
CA ASN A 47 -4.85 0.31 10.96
C ASN A 47 -4.53 -0.83 9.99
N TRP A 48 -3.54 -1.65 10.31
CA TRP A 48 -3.20 -2.86 9.57
C TRP A 48 -2.67 -3.93 10.53
N SER A 49 -2.38 -5.11 10.00
CA SER A 49 -1.73 -6.19 10.73
C SER A 49 -0.51 -6.69 9.97
N VAL A 50 0.38 -7.40 10.67
CA VAL A 50 1.47 -8.16 10.06
C VAL A 50 1.40 -9.58 10.57
N ASN A 51 1.80 -10.52 9.73
CA ASN A 51 1.81 -11.95 10.07
C ASN A 51 3.04 -12.38 10.89
N SER A 52 4.08 -11.54 10.97
CA SER A 52 5.30 -11.74 11.76
C SER A 52 6.03 -10.41 11.95
N GLU A 53 6.93 -10.33 12.93
CA GLU A 53 7.81 -9.19 13.20
C GLU A 53 9.31 -9.53 13.05
N GLU A 54 9.63 -10.79 12.73
CA GLU A 54 10.99 -11.35 12.80
C GLU A 54 12.03 -10.50 12.04
N ASN A 55 11.68 -10.09 10.82
CA ASN A 55 12.47 -9.18 9.98
C ASN A 55 11.72 -7.88 9.63
N LEU A 56 10.84 -7.40 10.51
CA LEU A 56 10.20 -6.10 10.34
C LEU A 56 10.99 -5.02 11.09
N LYS A 57 11.39 -3.95 10.40
CA LYS A 57 12.03 -2.78 11.01
C LYS A 57 11.00 -1.68 11.27
N ASP A 58 10.29 -1.29 10.22
CA ASP A 58 9.32 -0.20 10.26
C ASP A 58 8.46 -0.21 8.97
N PHE A 59 7.58 0.78 8.88
CA PHE A 59 6.71 1.04 7.75
C PHE A 59 6.93 2.43 7.16
N SER A 60 6.73 2.49 5.85
CA SER A 60 6.54 3.69 5.05
C SER A 60 5.07 3.81 4.68
N ILE A 61 4.43 4.95 4.98
CA ILE A 61 3.02 5.18 4.62
C ILE A 61 2.96 6.06 3.39
N LEU A 62 2.51 5.51 2.27
CA LEU A 62 2.39 6.24 1.01
C LEU A 62 0.95 6.66 0.79
N ARG A 63 0.78 7.92 0.35
CA ARG A 63 -0.52 8.57 0.25
C ARG A 63 -0.66 9.35 -1.05
N ALA A 64 -1.84 9.28 -1.64
CA ALA A 64 -2.22 10.13 -2.76
C ALA A 64 -3.62 10.71 -2.56
N PHE A 65 -3.82 11.90 -3.12
CA PHE A 65 -5.09 12.61 -3.15
C PHE A 65 -5.56 12.75 -4.60
N GLN A 66 -6.86 12.62 -4.83
CA GLN A 66 -7.48 12.95 -6.11
C GLN A 66 -8.78 13.72 -5.88
N ILE A 67 -8.83 14.97 -6.34
CA ILE A 67 -10.05 15.77 -6.30
C ILE A 67 -10.94 15.33 -7.46
N LYS A 68 -12.12 14.77 -7.18
CA LYS A 68 -12.99 14.16 -8.20
C LYS A 68 -13.39 15.16 -9.29
N LYS A 69 -13.69 16.41 -8.91
CA LYS A 69 -14.19 17.45 -9.83
C LYS A 69 -13.15 17.87 -10.86
N THR A 70 -11.89 17.99 -10.47
CA THR A 70 -10.80 18.48 -11.34
C THR A 70 -9.91 17.38 -11.88
N ASN A 71 -10.08 16.14 -11.40
CA ASN A 71 -9.14 15.03 -11.60
C ASN A 71 -7.69 15.36 -11.23
N GLN A 72 -7.47 16.40 -10.43
CA GLN A 72 -6.14 16.75 -9.95
C GLN A 72 -5.66 15.69 -8.98
N VAL A 73 -4.51 15.08 -9.29
CA VAL A 73 -3.84 14.09 -8.44
C VAL A 73 -2.66 14.76 -7.74
N THR A 74 -2.51 14.53 -6.45
CA THR A 74 -1.34 14.96 -5.66
C THR A 74 -0.78 13.76 -4.93
N PHE A 75 0.46 13.41 -5.25
CA PHE A 75 1.23 12.40 -4.53
C PHE A 75 2.00 13.08 -3.42
N ASN A 76 1.75 12.69 -2.18
CA ASN A 76 2.55 13.13 -1.04
C ASN A 76 3.22 11.90 -0.44
N ALA A 77 4.52 11.79 -0.67
CA ALA A 77 5.31 10.64 -0.25
C ALA A 77 5.66 10.69 1.25
N THR A 78 5.35 9.57 1.88
CA THR A 78 6.08 8.87 2.94
C THR A 78 6.32 9.59 4.26
N THR A 79 5.45 9.30 5.24
CA THR A 79 5.93 9.25 6.63
C THR A 79 6.81 8.01 6.76
N LEU A 80 8.08 8.21 7.10
CA LEU A 80 9.08 7.16 7.25
C LEU A 80 9.16 6.69 8.71
N ASN A 81 9.65 5.47 8.91
CA ASN A 81 10.04 4.93 10.21
C ASN A 81 8.88 4.72 11.20
N TYR A 82 7.67 4.39 10.72
CA TYR A 82 6.57 4.03 11.62
C TYR A 82 6.77 2.62 12.16
N THR A 83 6.86 2.47 13.47
CA THR A 83 7.04 1.15 14.13
C THR A 83 5.73 0.55 14.64
N LYS A 84 4.64 1.32 14.60
CA LYS A 84 3.30 0.88 15.01
C LYS A 84 2.48 0.47 13.79
N THR A 85 1.50 -0.39 14.01
CA THR A 85 0.51 -0.83 13.01
C THR A 85 -0.71 0.10 12.89
N THR A 86 -0.60 1.32 13.42
CA THR A 86 -1.62 2.37 13.34
C THR A 86 -0.95 3.68 12.90
N TYR A 87 -1.62 4.45 12.05
CA TYR A 87 -1.15 5.76 11.57
C TYR A 87 -2.32 6.75 11.58
N VAL A 88 -2.10 7.94 12.13
CA VAL A 88 -3.10 9.02 12.14
C VAL A 88 -2.68 10.10 11.16
N ASP A 89 -3.49 10.28 10.13
CA ASP A 89 -3.36 11.35 9.15
C ASP A 89 -4.27 12.53 9.51
N SER A 90 -3.66 13.67 9.82
CA SER A 90 -4.37 14.94 10.06
C SER A 90 -4.04 16.02 9.02
N ALA A 91 -3.33 15.66 7.95
CA ALA A 91 -2.87 16.56 6.91
C ALA A 91 -3.65 16.37 5.60
N ILE A 92 -4.97 16.19 5.72
CA ILE A 92 -5.88 16.11 4.57
C ILE A 92 -6.00 17.49 3.93
N ILE A 93 -5.85 17.55 2.60
CA ILE A 93 -5.93 18.79 1.84
C ILE A 93 -7.35 19.37 1.87
N ASN A 94 -7.48 20.68 1.64
CA ASN A 94 -8.78 21.30 1.46
C ASN A 94 -9.40 20.87 0.11
N PHE A 95 -10.70 20.59 0.11
CA PHE A 95 -11.48 20.25 -1.08
C PHE A 95 -12.92 20.75 -0.91
N SER A 96 -13.68 20.80 -2.00
CA SER A 96 -15.01 21.43 -2.05
C SER A 96 -16.19 20.46 -2.21
N ASP A 97 -15.96 19.23 -2.68
CA ASP A 97 -17.02 18.25 -2.93
C ASP A 97 -16.51 16.86 -2.53
N THR A 98 -15.86 16.15 -3.45
CA THR A 98 -15.39 14.78 -3.22
C THR A 98 -13.87 14.70 -3.34
N LEU A 99 -13.24 14.13 -2.31
CA LEU A 99 -11.82 13.80 -2.30
C LEU A 99 -11.65 12.28 -2.19
N TRP A 100 -10.93 11.69 -3.13
CA TRP A 100 -10.43 10.33 -2.99
C TRP A 100 -9.04 10.36 -2.38
N VAL A 101 -8.86 9.56 -1.33
CA VAL A 101 -7.58 9.38 -0.67
C VAL A 101 -7.16 7.93 -0.83
N TYR A 102 -5.94 7.71 -1.30
CA TYR A 102 -5.38 6.38 -1.50
C TYR A 102 -4.22 6.18 -0.52
N TYR A 103 -4.17 5.01 0.10
CA TYR A 103 -3.08 4.59 0.98
C TYR A 103 -2.56 3.22 0.60
N TYR A 104 -1.27 3.02 0.75
CA TYR A 104 -0.71 1.69 0.99
C TYR A 104 0.44 1.79 1.99
N VAL A 105 0.67 0.69 2.69
CA VAL A 105 1.73 0.54 3.68
C VAL A 105 2.84 -0.28 3.06
N GLN A 106 4.06 0.25 3.06
CA GLN A 106 5.25 -0.44 2.58
C GLN A 106 6.10 -0.86 3.77
N PRO A 107 6.33 -2.17 3.99
CA PRO A 107 7.17 -2.64 5.08
C PRO A 107 8.65 -2.55 4.68
N ARG A 108 9.52 -2.32 5.66
CA ARG A 108 10.98 -2.38 5.48
C ARG A 108 11.60 -3.34 6.48
N GLY A 109 12.60 -4.09 6.01
CA GLY A 109 13.32 -5.08 6.78
C GLY A 109 14.46 -4.50 7.60
N LYS A 110 14.89 -5.26 8.61
CA LYS A 110 16.08 -4.93 9.42
C LYS A 110 17.36 -5.00 8.58
N ASP A 111 17.33 -5.87 7.58
CA ASP A 111 18.32 -6.06 6.52
C ASP A 111 18.31 -4.99 5.41
N SER A 112 17.54 -3.90 5.59
CA SER A 112 17.38 -2.79 4.65
C SER A 112 16.67 -3.09 3.34
N PHE A 113 16.04 -4.25 3.21
CA PHE A 113 15.23 -4.52 2.05
C PHE A 113 13.77 -4.05 2.21
N ILE A 114 13.08 -3.89 1.09
CA ILE A 114 11.67 -3.51 1.02
C ILE A 114 10.83 -4.77 0.78
N GLY A 115 9.77 -4.95 1.55
CA GLY A 115 8.82 -6.04 1.37
C GLY A 115 7.68 -5.71 0.42
N GLN A 116 6.79 -6.67 0.21
CA GLN A 116 5.56 -6.44 -0.55
C GLN A 116 4.67 -5.41 0.17
N ASN A 117 4.11 -4.47 -0.59
CA ASN A 117 3.16 -3.49 -0.06
C ASN A 117 1.85 -4.17 0.40
N SER A 118 1.11 -3.49 1.26
CA SER A 118 -0.30 -3.79 1.50
C SER A 118 -1.12 -3.66 0.22
N ASP A 119 -2.36 -4.13 0.26
CA ASP A 119 -3.36 -3.73 -0.71
C ASP A 119 -3.57 -2.20 -0.64
N THR A 120 -4.01 -1.60 -1.75
CA THR A 120 -4.33 -0.18 -1.81
C THR A 120 -5.70 0.05 -1.17
N LEU A 121 -5.73 0.89 -0.14
CA LEU A 121 -6.98 1.36 0.46
C LEU A 121 -7.41 2.66 -0.21
N LYS A 122 -8.63 2.70 -0.74
CA LYS A 122 -9.29 3.92 -1.23
C LYS A 122 -10.33 4.38 -0.21
N ILE A 123 -10.27 5.65 0.16
CA ILE A 123 -11.23 6.32 1.03
C ILE A 123 -11.89 7.45 0.25
N THR A 124 -13.21 7.59 0.38
CA THR A 124 -13.96 8.70 -0.22
C THR A 124 -14.41 9.64 0.90
N LEU A 125 -13.91 10.87 0.88
CA LEU A 125 -14.38 11.94 1.75
C LEU A 125 -15.32 12.85 0.96
N ILE A 126 -16.41 13.26 1.61
CA ILE A 126 -17.45 14.12 1.04
C ILE A 126 -17.63 15.29 2.01
N LYS A 127 -17.74 16.50 1.46
CA LYS A 127 -18.00 17.73 2.20
C LYS A 127 -19.29 18.38 1.73
#